data_AF-A0A959SXM6-F1
#
_entry.id   AF-A0A959SXM6-F1
#
_cell.length_a   1.000
_cell.length_b   1.000
_cell.length_c   1.000
_cell.angle_alpha   90.00
_cell.angle_beta   90.00
_cell.angle_gamma   90.00
#
_symmetry.space_group_name_H-M   'P 1'
#
loop_
_entity.id
_entity.type
_entity.pdbx_description
1 polymer ?
#
loop_
_entity_poly.entity_id
_entity_poly.type
_entity_poly.pdbx_seq_one_letter_code
_entity_poly.pdbx_strand_id
1 'polypeptide(L)'
;ADDNASGTAALIELARKLKGNDKLKNNNYLFIAFSGEELGLFGSKYFTEHPTIDLANVNYMINMDMVGRLNDSTHVVTVGGYGTSPEWGTFYNKYDMAHVKQTELNFKYDSSGTGPSDHTSFYRKDIPVLFYFTGLHTDYHKPSDDADKINYTGELEIVDHIQNLVGYMNSQPKLAFVKTRETQTTTSARFKVTMGIMPDYTFAGTGIKVDGVTEGRPAQKAGLQAGDIILQLGDYPLSGMESYMQALGKFEKGAKTKVKFKRGENTQEATIEF
;
A
#
# COMPACT_ATOMS: atom_id res chain seq x y z
N ALA A 1 -13.49 -8.72 1.44
CA ALA A 1 -13.14 -9.08 2.82
C ALA A 1 -11.83 -8.43 3.21
N ASP A 2 -10.78 -8.61 2.42
CA ASP A 2 -9.53 -7.93 2.67
C ASP A 2 -9.63 -6.43 2.38
N ASP A 3 -10.32 -6.06 1.29
CA ASP A 3 -10.46 -4.68 0.82
C ASP A 3 -11.87 -4.10 1.08
N ASN A 4 -12.09 -3.27 2.11
CA ASN A 4 -11.18 -3.01 3.24
C ASN A 4 -11.81 -3.38 4.60
N ALA A 5 -12.51 -4.52 4.66
CA ALA A 5 -13.08 -5.00 5.92
C ALA A 5 -11.98 -5.48 6.89
N SER A 6 -10.83 -5.94 6.40
CA SER A 6 -9.65 -6.23 7.23
C SER A 6 -9.16 -4.97 7.96
N GLY A 7 -8.90 -3.87 7.25
CA GLY A 7 -8.50 -2.60 7.87
C GLY A 7 -9.52 -2.07 8.87
N THR A 8 -10.82 -2.28 8.59
CA THR A 8 -11.90 -1.95 9.53
C THR A 8 -11.88 -2.84 10.78
N ALA A 9 -11.66 -4.14 10.65
CA ALA A 9 -11.54 -5.07 11.77
C ALA A 9 -10.30 -4.74 12.63
N ALA A 10 -9.15 -4.50 11.98
CA ALA A 10 -7.92 -4.05 12.61
C ALA A 10 -8.11 -2.72 13.37
N LEU A 11 -8.86 -1.76 12.82
CA LEU A 11 -9.20 -0.50 13.48
C LEU A 11 -9.97 -0.73 14.79
N ILE A 12 -10.98 -1.59 14.76
CA ILE A 12 -11.81 -1.92 15.93
C ILE A 12 -10.98 -2.63 17.00
N GLU A 13 -10.15 -3.60 16.59
CA GLU A 13 -9.30 -4.34 17.52
C GLU A 13 -8.22 -3.44 18.14
N LEU A 14 -7.55 -2.61 17.36
CA LEU A 14 -6.59 -1.64 17.88
C LEU A 14 -7.25 -0.68 18.89
N ALA A 15 -8.47 -0.22 18.62
CA ALA A 15 -9.23 0.60 19.57
C ALA A 15 -9.51 -0.15 20.88
N ARG A 16 -9.88 -1.42 20.82
CA ARG A 16 -10.09 -2.28 22.00
C ARG A 16 -8.80 -2.41 22.80
N LYS A 17 -7.67 -2.70 22.15
CA LYS A 17 -6.35 -2.89 22.80
C LYS A 17 -5.81 -1.60 23.42
N LEU A 18 -5.98 -0.45 22.76
CA LEU A 18 -5.56 0.85 23.30
C LEU A 18 -6.45 1.32 24.45
N LYS A 19 -7.76 1.07 24.39
CA LYS A 19 -8.68 1.35 25.49
C LYS A 19 -8.26 0.62 26.77
N GLY A 20 -7.93 -0.67 26.65
CA GLY A 20 -7.52 -1.54 27.76
C GLY A 20 -6.10 -1.35 28.27
N ASN A 21 -5.31 -0.42 27.73
CA ASN A 21 -3.93 -0.18 28.16
C ASN A 21 -3.79 1.18 28.86
N ASP A 22 -3.66 1.15 30.19
CA ASP A 22 -3.55 2.37 31.02
C ASP A 22 -2.23 3.12 30.85
N LYS A 23 -1.21 2.51 30.23
CA LYS A 23 0.07 3.17 29.94
C LYS A 23 0.03 4.04 28.67
N LEU A 24 -0.98 3.83 27.82
CA LEU A 24 -1.12 4.51 26.53
C LEU A 24 -2.18 5.61 26.62
N LYS A 25 -1.94 6.60 27.49
CA LYS A 25 -2.88 7.70 27.77
C LYS A 25 -2.27 9.10 27.59
N ASN A 26 -1.03 9.20 27.10
CA ASN A 26 -0.39 10.52 26.91
C ASN A 26 -0.92 11.25 25.68
N ASN A 27 -1.64 10.55 24.80
CA ASN A 27 -2.18 11.07 23.55
C ASN A 27 -3.66 10.75 23.42
N ASN A 28 -4.37 11.58 22.64
CA ASN A 28 -5.72 11.28 22.19
C ASN A 28 -5.67 10.42 20.93
N TYR A 29 -6.56 9.44 20.84
CA TYR A 29 -6.69 8.56 19.67
C TYR A 29 -8.01 8.83 18.97
N LEU A 30 -7.94 9.10 17.67
CA LEU A 30 -9.11 9.24 16.81
C LEU A 30 -9.12 8.06 15.83
N PHE A 31 -10.14 7.20 15.96
CA PHE A 31 -10.39 6.09 15.04
C PHE A 31 -11.45 6.53 14.03
N ILE A 32 -11.14 6.39 12.74
CA ILE A 32 -12.01 6.85 11.66
C ILE A 32 -12.09 5.74 10.61
N ALA A 33 -13.31 5.41 10.18
CA ALA A 33 -13.55 4.60 8.99
C ALA A 33 -14.10 5.54 7.91
N PHE A 34 -13.41 5.63 6.77
CA PHE A 34 -13.80 6.52 5.68
C PHE A 34 -14.79 5.86 4.73
N SER A 35 -15.57 6.68 4.05
CA SER A 35 -16.48 6.25 2.99
C SER A 35 -16.00 6.79 1.64
N GLY A 36 -16.23 6.04 0.56
CA GLY A 36 -15.89 6.47 -0.79
C GLY A 36 -14.38 6.57 -1.07
N GLU A 37 -13.56 5.73 -0.41
CA GLU A 37 -12.14 5.55 -0.72
C GLU A 37 -11.98 5.14 -2.21
N GLU A 38 -12.70 4.09 -2.61
CA GLU A 38 -12.70 3.52 -3.97
C GLU A 38 -13.18 4.47 -5.08
N LEU A 39 -13.91 5.53 -4.69
CA LEU A 39 -14.38 6.57 -5.59
C LEU A 39 -13.34 7.69 -5.77
N GLY A 40 -12.18 7.57 -5.12
CA GLY A 40 -11.10 8.54 -5.14
C GLY A 40 -10.98 9.33 -3.83
N LEU A 41 -10.99 8.64 -2.69
CA LEU A 41 -10.69 9.16 -1.35
C LEU A 41 -11.70 10.21 -0.85
N PHE A 42 -12.98 10.08 -1.21
CA PHE A 42 -13.98 11.14 -0.95
C PHE A 42 -14.12 11.46 0.53
N GLY A 43 -14.24 10.44 1.38
CA GLY A 43 -14.42 10.62 2.81
C GLY A 43 -13.21 11.23 3.50
N SER A 44 -12.01 10.72 3.24
CA SER A 44 -10.78 11.26 3.86
C SER A 44 -10.45 12.67 3.35
N LYS A 45 -10.66 12.97 2.06
CA LYS A 45 -10.53 14.33 1.52
C LYS A 45 -11.51 15.29 2.19
N TYR A 46 -12.78 14.90 2.27
CA TYR A 46 -13.80 15.73 2.91
C TYR A 46 -13.44 16.02 4.37
N PHE A 47 -13.01 15.00 5.12
CA PHE A 47 -12.59 15.17 6.51
C PHE A 47 -11.39 16.12 6.65
N THR A 48 -10.36 15.99 5.82
CA THR A 48 -9.18 16.86 5.94
C THR A 48 -9.40 18.29 5.41
N GLU A 49 -10.46 18.51 4.62
CA GLU A 49 -10.93 19.84 4.21
C GLU A 49 -11.90 20.47 5.20
N HIS A 50 -12.68 19.65 5.93
CA HIS A 50 -13.68 20.06 6.90
C HIS A 50 -13.49 19.32 8.23
N PRO A 51 -12.33 19.49 8.90
CA PRO A 51 -11.98 18.65 10.03
C PRO A 51 -12.82 19.01 11.26
N THR A 52 -13.26 17.99 12.00
CA THR A 52 -13.96 18.17 13.28
C THR A 52 -13.00 18.43 14.44
N ILE A 53 -11.70 18.34 14.19
CA ILE A 53 -10.60 18.65 15.11
C ILE A 53 -9.61 19.60 14.44
N ASP A 54 -8.80 20.30 15.22
CA ASP A 54 -7.71 21.09 14.67
C ASP A 54 -6.58 20.16 14.17
N LEU A 55 -6.37 20.13 12.84
CA LEU A 55 -5.33 19.31 12.22
C LEU A 55 -3.91 19.71 12.66
N ALA A 56 -3.70 20.94 13.14
CA ALA A 56 -2.42 21.35 13.71
C ALA A 56 -2.07 20.57 14.99
N ASN A 57 -3.03 19.93 15.66
CA ASN A 57 -2.80 19.07 16.83
C ASN A 57 -2.63 17.59 16.46
N VAL A 58 -2.86 17.20 15.21
CA VAL A 58 -2.65 15.82 14.76
C VAL A 58 -1.15 15.56 14.68
N ASN A 59 -0.69 14.50 15.34
CA ASN A 59 0.72 14.13 15.38
C ASN A 59 1.12 13.30 14.13
N TYR A 60 0.33 12.27 13.82
CA TYR A 60 0.51 11.41 12.66
C TYR A 60 -0.79 10.67 12.36
N MET A 61 -0.87 10.05 11.19
CA MET A 61 -1.99 9.19 10.77
C MET A 61 -1.48 7.81 10.35
N ILE A 62 -2.11 6.75 10.86
CA ILE A 62 -1.83 5.36 10.47
C ILE A 62 -3.03 4.87 9.66
N ASN A 63 -2.77 4.43 8.44
CA ASN A 63 -3.74 3.86 7.53
C ASN A 63 -3.53 2.34 7.43
N MET A 64 -4.62 1.59 7.53
CA MET A 64 -4.63 0.13 7.38
C MET A 64 -5.57 -0.18 6.23
N ASP A 65 -5.02 -0.70 5.14
CA ASP A 65 -5.78 -1.10 3.95
C ASP A 65 -5.26 -2.44 3.47
N MET A 66 -6.16 -3.41 3.31
CA MET A 66 -5.80 -4.78 2.92
C MET A 66 -4.68 -5.36 3.82
N VAL A 67 -4.99 -5.54 5.10
CA VAL A 67 -4.07 -6.06 6.13
C VAL A 67 -4.39 -7.50 6.55
N GLY A 68 -5.35 -8.14 5.90
CA GLY A 68 -5.82 -9.48 6.21
C GLY A 68 -5.22 -10.58 5.33
N ARG A 69 -4.41 -10.25 4.32
CA ARG A 69 -3.87 -11.22 3.35
C ARG A 69 -2.36 -11.38 3.42
N LEU A 70 -1.82 -11.36 4.66
CA LEU A 70 -0.42 -11.65 4.92
C LEU A 70 -0.03 -13.01 4.31
N ASN A 71 0.99 -12.99 3.45
CA ASN A 71 1.46 -14.17 2.75
C ASN A 71 2.26 -15.10 3.68
N ASP A 72 1.83 -16.35 3.83
CA ASP A 72 2.43 -17.34 4.75
C ASP A 72 3.89 -17.70 4.45
N SER A 73 4.40 -17.40 3.25
CA SER A 73 5.79 -17.72 2.88
C SER A 73 6.71 -16.52 3.06
N THR A 74 6.27 -15.34 2.62
CA THR A 74 7.11 -14.14 2.59
C THR A 74 6.93 -13.26 3.81
N HIS A 75 5.77 -13.34 4.47
CA HIS A 75 5.34 -12.51 5.59
C HIS A 75 5.52 -11.01 5.33
N VAL A 76 5.48 -10.57 4.07
CA VAL A 76 5.78 -9.19 3.71
C VAL A 76 4.64 -8.26 4.10
N VAL A 77 5.00 -7.18 4.79
CA VAL A 77 4.11 -6.04 5.06
C VAL A 77 4.77 -4.81 4.45
N THR A 78 4.07 -4.15 3.52
CA THR A 78 4.50 -2.87 2.98
C THR A 78 4.09 -1.75 3.92
N VAL A 79 5.04 -0.88 4.23
CA VAL A 79 4.86 0.33 5.04
C VAL A 79 5.16 1.54 4.15
N GLY A 80 4.10 2.12 3.60
CA GLY A 80 4.16 3.41 2.89
C GLY A 80 4.25 4.58 3.86
N GLY A 81 4.66 5.75 3.37
CA GLY A 81 4.81 6.95 4.18
C GLY A 81 6.04 6.96 5.09
N TYR A 82 6.92 5.95 5.01
CA TYR A 82 8.11 5.84 5.86
C TYR A 82 9.05 7.05 5.74
N GLY A 83 9.04 7.76 4.61
CA GLY A 83 9.85 8.96 4.39
C GLY A 83 9.24 10.25 4.95
N THR A 84 8.04 10.20 5.53
CA THR A 84 7.29 11.39 5.97
C THR A 84 7.73 11.91 7.34
N SER A 85 8.56 11.16 8.06
CA SER A 85 9.14 11.56 9.34
C SER A 85 10.44 10.76 9.60
N PRO A 86 11.50 11.39 10.11
CA PRO A 86 12.73 10.68 10.50
C PRO A 86 12.53 9.77 11.72
N GLU A 87 11.50 10.02 12.54
CA GLU A 87 11.18 9.21 13.71
C GLU A 87 10.75 7.79 13.34
N TRP A 88 10.16 7.57 12.16
CA TRP A 88 9.85 6.23 11.64
C TRP A 88 11.09 5.35 11.59
N GLY A 89 12.19 5.85 11.01
CA GLY A 89 13.43 5.10 10.95
C GLY A 89 14.05 4.82 12.32
N THR A 90 13.77 5.64 13.33
CA THR A 90 14.23 5.37 14.70
C THR A 90 13.44 4.22 15.32
N PHE A 91 12.13 4.17 15.11
CA PHE A 91 11.30 3.06 15.57
C PHE A 91 11.72 1.74 14.91
N TYR A 92 11.64 1.67 13.58
CA TYR A 92 11.84 0.42 12.84
C TYR A 92 13.29 -0.11 12.89
N ASN A 93 14.31 0.77 12.89
CA ASN A 93 15.71 0.32 12.88
C ASN A 93 16.35 0.21 14.27
N LYS A 94 15.71 0.65 15.35
CA LYS A 94 16.35 0.61 16.68
C LYS A 94 15.44 0.03 17.73
N TYR A 95 14.22 0.54 17.82
CA TYR A 95 13.30 0.11 18.86
C TYR A 95 12.75 -1.28 18.57
N ASP A 96 12.23 -1.49 17.37
CA ASP A 96 11.58 -2.76 16.97
C ASP A 96 12.55 -3.93 17.08
N MET A 97 13.74 -3.81 16.49
CA MET A 97 14.81 -4.83 16.56
C MET A 97 15.26 -5.18 17.99
N ALA A 98 15.10 -4.29 18.97
CA ALA A 98 15.63 -4.48 20.32
C ALA A 98 14.55 -4.84 21.37
N HIS A 99 13.27 -4.59 21.09
CA HIS A 99 12.22 -4.63 22.13
C HIS A 99 10.97 -5.41 21.75
N VAL A 100 10.75 -5.69 20.47
CA VAL A 100 9.58 -6.46 20.02
C VAL A 100 10.01 -7.91 19.86
N LYS A 101 9.24 -8.86 20.42
CA LYS A 101 9.43 -10.29 20.13
C LYS A 101 9.49 -10.44 18.61
N GLN A 102 10.50 -11.12 18.08
CA GLN A 102 10.62 -11.36 16.64
C GLN A 102 9.29 -11.90 16.11
N THR A 103 8.53 -11.04 15.46
CA THR A 103 7.43 -11.43 14.59
C THR A 103 8.06 -11.92 13.30
N GLU A 104 7.42 -12.85 12.61
CA GLU A 104 7.88 -13.27 11.28
C GLU A 104 7.62 -12.18 10.21
N LEU A 105 6.97 -11.07 10.57
CA LEU A 105 6.71 -9.94 9.69
C LEU A 105 8.00 -9.39 9.05
N ASN A 106 7.98 -9.31 7.72
CA ASN A 106 9.04 -8.77 6.90
C ASN A 106 8.63 -7.41 6.33
N PHE A 107 9.14 -6.32 6.90
CA PHE A 107 8.75 -4.98 6.49
C PHE A 107 9.47 -4.51 5.23
N LYS A 108 8.70 -4.11 4.22
CA LYS A 108 9.18 -3.35 3.07
C LYS A 108 8.75 -1.89 3.21
N TYR A 109 9.72 -0.97 3.19
CA TYR A 109 9.44 0.46 3.32
C TYR A 109 9.33 1.15 1.97
N ASP A 110 8.27 1.93 1.79
CA ASP A 110 8.14 2.93 0.74
C ASP A 110 8.18 4.32 1.38
N SER A 111 9.10 5.16 0.87
CA SER A 111 9.27 6.51 1.38
C SER A 111 8.15 7.46 0.97
N SER A 112 7.37 7.15 -0.07
CA SER A 112 6.30 8.02 -0.57
C SER A 112 5.21 8.26 0.47
N GLY A 113 4.88 9.53 0.73
CA GLY A 113 3.72 9.91 1.54
C GLY A 113 2.38 9.84 0.79
N THR A 114 2.42 9.59 -0.51
CA THR A 114 1.23 9.42 -1.37
C THR A 114 1.11 7.98 -1.86
N GLY A 115 -0.11 7.47 -1.89
CA GLY A 115 -0.45 6.14 -2.38
C GLY A 115 -1.95 6.02 -2.68
N PRO A 116 -2.40 4.85 -3.18
CA PRO A 116 -3.79 4.62 -3.54
C PRO A 116 -4.64 4.28 -2.30
N SER A 117 -4.60 5.10 -1.25
CA SER A 117 -5.44 4.95 -0.05
C SER A 117 -5.49 6.27 0.76
N ASP A 118 -6.30 6.30 1.82
CA ASP A 118 -6.74 7.51 2.53
C ASP A 118 -5.62 8.31 3.21
N HIS A 119 -4.48 7.69 3.55
CA HIS A 119 -3.30 8.39 4.08
C HIS A 119 -2.85 9.56 3.19
N THR A 120 -3.05 9.48 1.88
CA THR A 120 -2.74 10.56 0.93
C THR A 120 -3.44 11.87 1.30
N SER A 121 -4.67 11.81 1.81
CA SER A 121 -5.44 13.00 2.19
C SER A 121 -4.85 13.73 3.39
N PHE A 122 -4.17 13.00 4.29
CA PHE A 122 -3.49 13.54 5.48
C PHE A 122 -2.09 14.04 5.15
N TYR A 123 -1.34 13.29 4.34
CA TYR A 123 -0.02 13.72 3.87
C TYR A 123 -0.08 15.08 3.16
N ARG A 124 -1.14 15.33 2.37
CA ARG A 124 -1.39 16.63 1.70
C ARG A 124 -1.69 17.79 2.65
N LYS A 125 -1.83 17.53 3.96
CA LYS A 125 -1.97 18.51 5.02
C LYS A 125 -0.72 18.60 5.90
N ASP A 126 0.42 18.13 5.40
CA ASP A 126 1.71 18.12 6.08
C ASP A 126 1.70 17.32 7.40
N ILE A 127 0.94 16.22 7.42
CA ILE A 127 0.86 15.29 8.54
C ILE A 127 1.72 14.05 8.21
N PRO A 128 2.62 13.60 9.10
CA PRO A 128 3.32 12.33 8.94
C PRO A 128 2.33 11.16 8.82
N VAL A 129 2.54 10.27 7.86
CA VAL A 129 1.66 9.13 7.63
C VAL A 129 2.41 7.81 7.57
N LEU A 130 1.74 6.74 7.96
CA LEU A 130 2.15 5.37 7.66
C LEU A 130 0.99 4.62 7.02
N PHE A 131 1.29 3.85 5.99
CA PHE A 131 0.32 3.01 5.30
C PHE A 131 0.73 1.55 5.37
N TYR A 132 -0.02 0.74 6.11
CA TYR A 132 0.18 -0.70 6.22
C TYR A 132 -0.66 -1.45 5.19
N PHE A 133 0.02 -2.32 4.42
CA PHE A 133 -0.55 -3.05 3.30
C PHE A 133 0.13 -4.41 3.13
N THR A 134 -0.64 -5.49 3.00
CA THR A 134 -0.09 -6.87 2.83
C THR A 134 0.17 -7.27 1.37
N GLY A 135 -0.08 -6.37 0.42
CA GLY A 135 0.06 -6.65 -1.00
C GLY A 135 -1.27 -7.00 -1.66
N LEU A 136 -1.28 -7.04 -2.99
CA LEU A 136 -2.45 -7.52 -3.71
C LEU A 136 -2.56 -9.04 -3.59
N HIS A 137 -3.74 -9.55 -3.94
CA HIS A 137 -3.98 -10.98 -4.13
C HIS A 137 -4.90 -11.20 -5.34
N THR A 138 -5.02 -12.45 -5.78
CA THR A 138 -5.78 -12.82 -6.99
C THR A 138 -7.29 -12.52 -6.89
N ASP A 139 -7.80 -12.26 -5.69
CA ASP A 139 -9.21 -11.94 -5.41
C ASP A 139 -9.49 -10.43 -5.29
N TYR A 140 -8.46 -9.58 -5.36
CA TYR A 140 -8.61 -8.13 -5.28
C TYR A 140 -9.63 -7.59 -6.29
N HIS A 141 -10.55 -6.73 -5.82
CA HIS A 141 -11.70 -6.18 -6.57
C HIS A 141 -12.61 -7.25 -7.22
N LYS A 142 -12.70 -8.45 -6.63
CA LYS A 142 -13.58 -9.52 -7.11
C LYS A 142 -14.56 -9.95 -6.02
N PRO A 143 -15.75 -10.46 -6.40
CA PRO A 143 -16.69 -11.05 -5.44
C PRO A 143 -16.12 -12.21 -4.63
N SER A 144 -14.97 -12.76 -5.04
CA SER A 144 -14.28 -13.84 -4.35
C SER A 144 -13.37 -13.35 -3.21
N ASP A 145 -13.25 -12.04 -2.96
CA ASP A 145 -12.58 -11.53 -1.76
C ASP A 145 -13.47 -11.71 -0.53
N ASP A 146 -13.37 -12.89 0.10
CA ASP A 146 -14.30 -13.39 1.13
C ASP A 146 -13.57 -13.74 2.45
N ALA A 147 -14.31 -13.88 3.54
CA ALA A 147 -13.77 -13.93 4.90
C ALA A 147 -12.95 -15.19 5.22
N ASP A 148 -13.18 -16.30 4.51
CA ASP A 148 -12.44 -17.56 4.67
C ASP A 148 -10.98 -17.45 4.18
N LYS A 149 -10.67 -16.40 3.43
CA LYS A 149 -9.37 -16.13 2.82
C LYS A 149 -8.45 -15.30 3.70
N ILE A 150 -8.95 -14.76 4.80
CA ILE A 150 -8.19 -13.88 5.70
C ILE A 150 -7.23 -14.71 6.55
N ASN A 151 -5.97 -14.28 6.58
CA ASN A 151 -4.96 -14.73 7.54
C ASN A 151 -5.14 -13.96 8.86
N TYR A 152 -6.10 -14.38 9.68
CA TYR A 152 -6.44 -13.70 10.93
C TYR A 152 -5.28 -13.63 11.93
N THR A 153 -4.39 -14.64 11.94
CA THR A 153 -3.20 -14.63 12.81
C THR A 153 -2.21 -13.57 12.34
N GLY A 154 -1.92 -13.52 11.04
CA GLY A 154 -1.05 -12.50 10.46
C GLY A 154 -1.61 -11.08 10.61
N GLU A 155 -2.91 -10.90 10.43
CA GLU A 155 -3.59 -9.62 10.66
C GLU A 155 -3.44 -9.16 12.12
N LEU A 156 -3.61 -10.07 13.09
CA LEU A 156 -3.39 -9.77 14.50
C LEU A 156 -1.93 -9.40 14.80
N GLU A 157 -0.95 -10.06 14.19
CA GLU A 157 0.46 -9.69 14.34
C GLU A 157 0.73 -8.26 13.84
N ILE A 158 0.10 -7.86 12.73
CA ILE A 158 0.17 -6.49 12.21
C ILE A 158 -0.45 -5.50 13.22
N VAL A 159 -1.62 -5.81 13.78
CA VAL A 159 -2.26 -4.97 14.81
C VAL A 159 -1.39 -4.85 16.06
N ASP A 160 -0.77 -5.94 16.51
CA ASP A 160 0.15 -5.97 17.64
C ASP A 160 1.38 -5.09 17.39
N HIS A 161 1.95 -5.18 16.20
CA HIS A 161 3.05 -4.32 15.78
C HIS A 161 2.64 -2.83 15.75
N ILE A 162 1.48 -2.50 15.20
CA ILE A 162 0.96 -1.11 15.19
C ILE A 162 0.74 -0.61 16.63
N GLN A 163 0.25 -1.47 17.53
CA GLN A 163 0.13 -1.10 18.94
C GLN A 163 1.52 -0.80 19.57
N ASN A 164 2.54 -1.56 19.23
CA ASN A 164 3.91 -1.31 19.72
C ASN A 164 4.47 0.00 19.18
N LEU A 165 4.23 0.31 17.90
CA LEU A 165 4.54 1.62 17.32
C LEU A 165 3.84 2.74 18.09
N VAL A 166 2.53 2.63 18.33
CA VAL A 166 1.79 3.61 19.13
C VAL A 166 2.37 3.71 20.55
N GLY A 167 2.78 2.59 21.14
CA GLY A 167 3.40 2.55 22.46
C GLY A 167 4.74 3.27 22.53
N TYR A 168 5.58 3.10 21.51
CA TYR A 168 6.83 3.85 21.37
C TYR A 168 6.56 5.35 21.19
N MET A 169 5.65 5.70 20.28
CA MET A 169 5.29 7.09 19.97
C MET A 169 4.59 7.80 21.14
N ASN A 170 3.98 7.06 22.06
CA ASN A 170 3.30 7.63 23.22
C ASN A 170 4.22 8.42 24.17
N SER A 171 5.54 8.20 24.11
CA SER A 171 6.55 8.95 24.87
C SER A 171 7.37 9.94 24.03
N GLN A 172 7.12 9.99 22.71
CA GLN A 172 7.85 10.88 21.80
C GLN A 172 7.18 12.25 21.73
N PRO A 173 7.96 13.32 21.45
CA PRO A 173 7.38 14.62 21.11
C PRO A 173 6.59 14.54 19.80
N LYS A 174 5.93 15.64 19.41
CA LYS A 174 5.28 15.74 18.10
C LYS A 174 6.31 15.50 16.99
N LEU A 175 5.97 14.63 16.05
CA LEU A 175 6.84 14.18 14.96
C LEU A 175 7.11 15.31 13.98
N ALA A 176 8.32 15.31 13.41
CA ALA A 176 8.66 16.21 12.33
C ALA A 176 8.07 15.70 11.01
N PHE A 177 7.34 16.55 10.29
CA PHE A 177 6.92 16.24 8.94
C PHE A 177 8.03 16.51 7.94
N VAL A 178 8.26 15.55 7.04
CA VAL A 178 9.15 15.66 5.91
C VAL A 178 8.34 15.47 4.64
N LYS A 179 8.34 16.49 3.78
CA LYS A 179 7.75 16.37 2.45
C LYS A 179 8.59 15.41 1.62
N THR A 180 7.96 14.33 1.17
CA THR A 180 8.59 13.30 0.35
C THR A 180 8.61 13.75 -1.11
N ARG A 181 9.48 13.17 -1.93
CA ARG A 181 9.44 13.42 -3.37
C ARG A 181 8.13 12.86 -3.90
N GLU A 182 7.16 13.75 -4.10
CA GLU A 182 5.99 13.47 -4.90
C GLU A 182 6.47 13.29 -6.32
N THR A 183 6.51 12.05 -6.79
CA THR A 183 6.39 11.82 -8.22
C THR A 183 5.01 12.36 -8.60
N GLN A 184 4.97 13.41 -9.42
CA GLN A 184 3.73 14.03 -9.84
C GLN A 184 2.86 13.02 -10.58
N THR A 185 1.95 12.39 -9.85
CA THR A 185 0.90 11.53 -10.38
C THR A 185 -0.08 12.40 -11.15
N THR A 186 0.20 12.62 -12.43
CA THR A 186 -0.72 13.23 -13.40
C THR A 186 -1.88 12.29 -13.78
N THR A 187 -2.01 11.13 -13.14
CA THR A 187 -2.97 10.10 -13.54
C THR A 187 -4.33 10.26 -12.86
N SER A 188 -5.12 11.21 -13.38
CA SER A 188 -6.59 11.11 -13.40
C SER A 188 -7.10 10.15 -14.49
N ALA A 189 -6.20 9.36 -15.09
CA ALA A 189 -6.50 8.52 -16.23
C ALA A 189 -7.40 7.34 -15.80
N ARG A 190 -8.68 7.41 -16.17
CA ARG A 190 -9.55 6.23 -16.29
C ARG A 190 -8.87 5.25 -17.24
N PHE A 191 -8.39 4.12 -16.74
CA PHE A 191 -7.79 3.10 -17.58
C PHE A 191 -8.86 2.46 -18.47
N LYS A 192 -8.69 2.59 -19.78
CA LYS A 192 -9.59 1.97 -20.76
C LYS A 192 -9.22 0.51 -21.05
N VAL A 193 -8.00 0.13 -20.66
CA VAL A 193 -7.42 -1.20 -20.90
C VAL A 193 -6.69 -1.69 -19.66
N THR A 194 -6.55 -3.01 -19.54
CA THR A 194 -5.71 -3.64 -18.52
C THR A 194 -4.89 -4.75 -19.19
N MET A 195 -3.70 -5.02 -18.67
CA MET A 195 -2.92 -6.18 -19.12
C MET A 195 -3.38 -7.49 -18.49
N GLY A 196 -4.03 -7.43 -17.33
CA GLY A 196 -4.34 -8.61 -16.53
C GLY A 196 -3.11 -9.24 -15.86
N ILE A 197 -2.09 -8.43 -15.57
CA ILE A 197 -1.03 -8.80 -14.64
C ILE A 197 -1.43 -8.40 -13.22
N MET A 198 -0.84 -9.08 -12.26
CA MET A 198 -0.82 -8.71 -10.86
C MET A 198 0.61 -8.25 -10.55
N PRO A 199 0.84 -6.95 -10.37
CA PRO A 199 2.17 -6.43 -10.07
C PRO A 199 2.64 -6.83 -8.67
N ASP A 200 3.93 -7.14 -8.56
CA ASP A 200 4.61 -7.25 -7.28
C ASP A 200 5.01 -5.84 -6.81
N TYR A 201 4.15 -5.23 -5.99
CA TYR A 201 4.43 -3.92 -5.36
C TYR A 201 5.58 -3.99 -4.36
N THR A 202 6.01 -5.20 -3.98
CA THR A 202 7.15 -5.44 -3.09
C THR A 202 8.47 -5.48 -3.86
N PHE A 203 8.46 -5.43 -5.19
CA PHE A 203 9.67 -5.28 -5.99
C PHE A 203 10.31 -3.88 -5.86
N ALA A 204 11.62 -3.80 -5.69
CA ALA A 204 12.38 -2.55 -5.54
C ALA A 204 13.28 -2.22 -6.75
N GLY A 205 13.29 -3.06 -7.78
CA GLY A 205 14.09 -2.84 -8.99
C GLY A 205 13.34 -2.03 -10.05
N THR A 206 14.04 -1.70 -11.13
CA THR A 206 13.45 -1.00 -12.29
C THR A 206 12.52 -1.91 -13.06
N GLY A 207 11.28 -1.46 -13.29
CA GLY A 207 10.27 -2.18 -14.07
C GLY A 207 9.09 -2.66 -13.22
N ILE A 208 8.21 -3.45 -13.82
CA ILE A 208 7.06 -4.07 -13.16
C ILE A 208 7.32 -5.55 -13.04
N LYS A 209 7.67 -6.01 -11.83
CA LYS A 209 7.71 -7.45 -11.57
C LYS A 209 6.29 -7.99 -11.52
N VAL A 210 6.07 -9.08 -12.23
CA VAL A 210 4.78 -9.75 -12.37
C VAL A 210 4.72 -10.83 -11.30
N ASP A 211 3.82 -10.68 -10.34
CA ASP A 211 3.57 -11.70 -9.32
C ASP A 211 2.58 -12.77 -9.83
N GLY A 212 1.65 -12.34 -10.69
CA GLY A 212 0.66 -13.23 -11.28
C GLY A 212 0.15 -12.73 -12.61
N VAL A 213 -0.42 -13.65 -13.40
CA VAL A 213 -1.07 -13.33 -14.68
C VAL A 213 -2.45 -13.96 -14.68
N THR A 214 -3.46 -13.16 -15.02
CA THR A 214 -4.86 -13.61 -15.07
C THR A 214 -5.12 -14.37 -16.37
N GLU A 215 -5.78 -15.52 -16.26
CA GLU A 215 -6.14 -16.35 -17.41
C GLU A 215 -7.04 -15.61 -18.43
N GLY A 216 -6.79 -15.84 -19.72
CA GLY A 216 -7.54 -15.26 -20.83
C GLY A 216 -7.29 -13.76 -21.07
N ARG A 217 -6.44 -13.11 -20.26
CA ARG A 217 -6.12 -11.68 -20.36
C ARG A 217 -4.93 -11.39 -21.29
N PRO A 218 -4.78 -10.14 -21.75
CA PRO A 218 -3.74 -9.74 -22.71
C PRO A 218 -2.33 -10.21 -22.35
N ALA A 219 -1.92 -10.11 -21.09
CA ALA A 219 -0.59 -10.52 -20.66
C ALA A 219 -0.35 -12.03 -20.82
N GLN A 220 -1.33 -12.87 -20.44
CA GLN A 220 -1.20 -14.31 -20.62
C GLN A 220 -1.13 -14.68 -22.11
N LYS A 221 -1.97 -14.05 -22.93
CA LYS A 221 -1.98 -14.25 -24.40
C LYS A 221 -0.67 -13.81 -25.05
N ALA A 222 -0.02 -12.79 -24.49
CA ALA A 222 1.30 -12.34 -24.90
C ALA A 222 2.44 -13.22 -24.35
N GLY A 223 2.12 -14.24 -23.54
CA GLY A 223 3.10 -15.19 -23.00
C GLY A 223 3.83 -14.71 -21.74
N LEU A 224 3.39 -13.63 -21.09
CA LEU A 224 3.90 -13.19 -19.79
C LEU A 224 3.54 -14.20 -18.70
N GLN A 225 4.41 -14.31 -17.70
CA GLN A 225 4.32 -15.26 -16.59
C GLN A 225 4.73 -14.60 -15.27
N ALA A 226 4.36 -15.23 -14.16
CA ALA A 226 4.87 -14.84 -12.85
C ALA A 226 6.42 -14.91 -12.82
N GLY A 227 7.05 -13.94 -12.19
CA GLY A 227 8.50 -13.76 -12.16
C GLY A 227 9.07 -12.90 -13.29
N ASP A 228 8.29 -12.56 -14.32
CA ASP A 228 8.75 -11.64 -15.36
C ASP A 228 8.89 -10.21 -14.81
N ILE A 229 9.83 -9.43 -15.34
CA ILE A 229 9.98 -8.00 -15.04
C ILE A 229 9.77 -7.21 -16.31
N ILE A 230 8.65 -6.50 -16.40
CA ILE A 230 8.30 -5.69 -17.56
C ILE A 230 9.08 -4.38 -17.53
N LEU A 231 9.83 -4.12 -18.58
CA LEU A 231 10.72 -2.97 -18.70
C LEU A 231 10.15 -1.87 -19.60
N GLN A 232 9.27 -2.21 -20.54
CA GLN A 232 8.73 -1.26 -21.51
C GLN A 232 7.38 -1.74 -22.07
N LEU A 233 6.47 -0.81 -22.32
CA LEU A 233 5.20 -1.04 -23.01
C LEU A 233 5.06 -0.02 -24.15
N GLY A 234 5.05 -0.49 -25.39
CA GLY A 234 5.17 0.34 -26.58
C GLY A 234 6.42 1.19 -26.54
N ASP A 235 6.27 2.50 -26.71
CA ASP A 235 7.37 3.47 -26.64
C ASP A 235 7.61 3.99 -25.21
N TYR A 236 6.95 3.40 -24.19
CA TYR A 236 6.97 3.90 -22.82
C TYR A 236 7.82 2.99 -21.90
N PRO A 237 9.01 3.44 -21.47
CA PRO A 237 9.82 2.74 -20.48
C PRO A 237 9.11 2.69 -19.13
N LEU A 238 9.22 1.54 -18.45
CA LEU A 238 8.63 1.32 -17.13
C LEU A 238 9.72 1.32 -16.07
N SER A 239 9.69 2.32 -15.22
CA SER A 239 10.55 2.45 -14.04
C SER A 239 9.91 1.91 -12.76
N GLY A 240 8.58 1.78 -12.74
CA GLY A 240 7.79 1.36 -11.59
C GLY A 240 6.30 1.56 -11.84
N MET A 241 5.47 1.35 -10.81
CA MET A 241 4.02 1.26 -10.98
C MET A 241 3.40 2.52 -11.61
N GLU A 242 3.90 3.69 -11.28
CA GLU A 242 3.39 4.95 -11.84
C GLU A 242 3.59 5.05 -13.35
N SER A 243 4.81 4.76 -13.85
CA SER A 243 5.08 4.81 -15.30
C SER A 243 4.31 3.74 -16.04
N TYR A 244 4.04 2.60 -15.40
CA TYR A 244 3.14 1.58 -15.92
C TYR A 244 1.71 2.06 -16.08
N MET A 245 1.16 2.69 -15.05
CA MET A 245 -0.19 3.26 -15.09
C MET A 245 -0.27 4.37 -16.14
N GLN A 246 0.70 5.29 -16.18
CA GLN A 246 0.76 6.32 -17.22
C GLN A 246 0.80 5.74 -18.64
N ALA A 247 1.58 4.68 -18.86
CA ALA A 247 1.66 3.99 -20.14
C ALA A 247 0.31 3.35 -20.52
N LEU A 248 -0.34 2.62 -19.60
CA LEU A 248 -1.66 2.03 -19.85
C LEU A 248 -2.71 3.06 -20.26
N GLY A 249 -2.67 4.26 -19.65
CA GLY A 249 -3.56 5.36 -20.01
C GLY A 249 -3.42 5.87 -21.44
N LYS A 250 -2.40 5.43 -22.21
CA LYS A 250 -2.17 5.80 -23.62
C LYS A 250 -2.80 4.83 -24.61
N PHE A 251 -3.35 3.71 -24.14
CA PHE A 251 -3.87 2.66 -25.00
C PHE A 251 -5.40 2.53 -24.92
N GLU A 252 -5.99 2.19 -26.07
CA GLU A 252 -7.43 1.93 -26.23
C GLU A 252 -7.67 0.42 -26.41
N LYS A 253 -8.90 -0.03 -26.16
CA LYS A 253 -9.29 -1.43 -26.40
C LYS A 253 -9.07 -1.81 -27.87
N GLY A 254 -8.46 -2.96 -28.12
CA GLY A 254 -8.07 -3.45 -29.44
C GLY A 254 -6.71 -2.93 -29.93
N ALA A 255 -6.04 -2.05 -29.17
CA ALA A 255 -4.70 -1.58 -29.52
C ALA A 255 -3.68 -2.73 -29.38
N LYS A 256 -2.76 -2.79 -30.35
CA LYS A 256 -1.61 -3.71 -30.34
C LYS A 256 -0.34 -2.93 -30.11
N THR A 257 0.49 -3.41 -29.20
CA THR A 257 1.80 -2.83 -28.96
C THR A 257 2.81 -3.88 -28.55
N LYS A 258 4.09 -3.51 -28.50
CA LYS A 258 5.14 -4.38 -28.00
C LYS A 258 5.26 -4.27 -26.48
N VAL A 259 5.57 -5.37 -25.82
CA VAL A 259 5.96 -5.39 -24.41
C VAL A 259 7.35 -5.99 -24.31
N LYS A 260 8.28 -5.29 -23.66
CA LYS A 260 9.64 -5.76 -23.40
C LYS A 260 9.75 -6.16 -21.94
N PHE A 261 10.22 -7.36 -21.67
CA PHE A 261 10.30 -7.89 -20.31
C PHE A 261 11.55 -8.77 -20.13
N LYS A 262 12.00 -8.92 -18.89
CA LYS A 262 13.01 -9.90 -18.50
C LYS A 262 12.35 -11.14 -17.94
N ARG A 263 12.87 -12.30 -18.34
CA ARG A 263 12.58 -13.60 -17.72
C ARG A 263 13.91 -14.21 -17.27
N GLY A 264 14.15 -14.22 -15.96
CA GLY A 264 15.50 -14.40 -15.43
C GLY A 264 16.43 -13.31 -15.96
N GLU A 265 17.58 -13.70 -16.50
CA GLU A 265 18.57 -12.77 -17.07
C GLU A 265 18.26 -12.34 -18.51
N ASN A 266 17.37 -13.05 -19.20
CA ASN A 266 17.12 -12.85 -20.63
C ASN A 266 16.05 -11.78 -20.86
N THR A 267 16.35 -10.85 -21.77
CA THR A 267 15.37 -9.85 -22.23
C THR A 267 14.63 -10.37 -23.46
N GLN A 268 13.31 -10.25 -23.43
CA GLN A 268 12.39 -10.73 -24.47
C GLN A 268 11.41 -9.63 -24.88
N GLU A 269 10.84 -9.78 -26.07
CA GLU A 269 9.74 -8.94 -26.56
C GLU A 269 8.56 -9.82 -26.98
N ALA A 270 7.35 -9.37 -26.66
CA ALA A 270 6.11 -9.96 -27.16
C ALA A 270 5.18 -8.87 -27.69
N THR A 271 4.18 -9.27 -28.48
CA THR A 271 3.08 -8.38 -28.87
C THR A 271 1.93 -8.57 -27.89
N ILE A 272 1.42 -7.48 -27.35
CA ILE A 272 0.24 -7.45 -26.49
C ILE A 272 -0.91 -6.77 -27.22
N GLU A 273 -2.10 -7.35 -27.10
CA GLU A 273 -3.37 -6.83 -27.65
C GLU A 273 -4.34 -6.60 -26.49
N PHE A 274 -4.77 -5.35 -26.32
CA PHE A 274 -5.61 -4.90 -25.20
C PHE A 274 -7.11 -5.18 -25.39
#